data_AF-A0A0A1MMF6-F1
#
_entry.id   AF-A0A0A1MMF6-F1
#
_cell.length_a   1.000
_cell.length_b   1.000
_cell.length_c   1.000
_cell.angle_alpha   90.00
_cell.angle_beta   90.00
_cell.angle_gamma   90.00
#
_symmetry.space_group_name_H-M   'P 1'
#
loop_
_entity.id
_entity.type
_entity.pdbx_description
1 polymer ?
#
loop_
_entity_poly.entity_id
_entity_poly.type
_entity_poly.pdbx_seq_one_letter_code
_entity_poly.pdbx_strand_id
1 'polypeptide(L)'
;MEVGLLRHYTKPTFLARFISLVAKAKGIDIIYFRAGDVDQENHKINGKIFIDNEWVDVVTNIPKVIDVYTFPLKSRETIAYLNNHSLLTNSGKNIMNKSTLQKKLNNDLDVSLIIGHTKWGFLY
;
A
#
# COMPACT_ATOMS: atom_id res chain seq x y z
N MET A 1 10.65 2.29 7.65
CA MET A 1 10.26 2.55 6.24
C MET A 1 8.74 2.56 6.16
N GLU A 2 8.11 3.38 5.30
CA GLU A 2 6.65 3.40 5.15
C GLU A 2 6.22 2.84 3.79
N VAL A 3 5.17 2.02 3.78
CA VAL A 3 4.54 1.47 2.58
C VAL A 3 3.04 1.75 2.61
N GLY A 4 2.52 2.29 1.52
CA GLY A 4 1.10 2.55 1.37
C GLY A 4 0.30 1.28 1.05
N LEU A 5 -0.87 1.14 1.63
CA LEU A 5 -1.82 0.06 1.37
C LEU A 5 -3.16 0.66 0.94
N LEU A 6 -3.31 0.86 -0.36
CA LEU A 6 -4.49 1.47 -0.95
C LEU A 6 -5.63 0.45 -1.09
N ARG A 7 -6.74 0.69 -0.39
CA ARG A 7 -7.92 -0.18 -0.35
C ARG A 7 -9.21 0.62 -0.58
N HIS A 8 -10.31 -0.10 -0.79
CA HIS A 8 -11.64 0.50 -0.96
C HIS A 8 -12.41 0.65 0.36
N TYR A 9 -12.22 -0.28 1.29
CA TYR A 9 -12.99 -0.33 2.52
C TYR A 9 -12.59 0.79 3.50
N THR A 10 -13.57 1.34 4.22
CA THR A 10 -13.36 2.34 5.28
C THR A 10 -12.65 1.76 6.48
N LYS A 11 -13.05 0.55 6.87
CA LYS A 11 -12.48 -0.17 8.00
C LYS A 11 -11.37 -1.11 7.50
N PRO A 12 -10.18 -1.07 8.10
CA PRO A 12 -9.14 -2.03 7.80
C PRO A 12 -9.61 -3.47 8.04
N THR A 13 -9.32 -4.36 7.09
CA THR A 13 -9.74 -5.76 7.15
C THR A 13 -8.76 -6.59 7.99
N PHE A 14 -9.15 -7.82 8.33
CA PHE A 14 -8.23 -8.79 8.95
C PHE A 14 -6.92 -8.95 8.16
N LEU A 15 -7.00 -9.01 6.82
CA LEU A 15 -5.84 -9.08 5.95
C LEU A 15 -4.94 -7.84 6.07
N ALA A 16 -5.52 -6.64 6.15
CA ALA A 16 -4.75 -5.41 6.35
C ALA A 16 -4.02 -5.41 7.69
N ARG A 17 -4.67 -5.90 8.76
CA ARG A 17 -4.05 -6.08 10.07
C ARG A 17 -2.92 -7.10 10.03
N PHE A 18 -3.14 -8.26 9.41
CA PHE A 18 -2.14 -9.31 9.26
C PHE A 18 -0.90 -8.81 8.49
N ILE A 19 -1.12 -8.13 7.35
CA ILE A 19 -0.06 -7.50 6.56
C ILE A 19 0.73 -6.50 7.42
N SER A 20 0.04 -5.65 8.19
CA SER A 20 0.68 -4.63 9.03
C SER A 20 1.54 -5.26 10.12
N LEU A 21 1.08 -6.34 10.74
CA LEU A 21 1.86 -7.09 11.74
C LEU A 21 3.13 -7.71 11.15
N VAL A 22 3.01 -8.37 10.01
CA VAL A 22 4.17 -8.99 9.32
C VAL A 22 5.16 -7.93 8.85
N ALA A 23 4.66 -6.80 8.33
CA ALA A 23 5.50 -5.67 7.92
C ALA A 23 6.20 -5.01 9.11
N LYS A 24 5.51 -4.84 10.24
CA LYS A 24 6.08 -4.24 11.45
C LYS A 24 7.25 -5.06 11.99
N ALA A 25 7.17 -6.40 11.93
CA ALA A 25 8.28 -7.30 12.29
C ALA A 25 9.54 -7.08 11.43
N LYS A 26 9.40 -6.46 10.25
CA LYS A 26 10.48 -6.09 9.33
C LYS A 26 10.85 -4.59 9.41
N GLY A 27 10.33 -3.85 10.40
CA GLY A 27 10.55 -2.40 10.53
C GLY A 27 9.85 -1.56 9.45
N ILE A 28 8.80 -2.12 8.84
CA ILE A 28 7.99 -1.45 7.81
C ILE A 28 6.63 -1.08 8.41
N ASP A 29 6.31 0.20 8.35
CA ASP A 29 5.03 0.74 8.74
C ASP A 29 4.08 0.76 7.55
N ILE A 30 2.90 0.18 7.74
CA ILE A 30 1.87 0.09 6.71
C ILE A 30 0.86 1.22 6.93
N ILE A 31 0.78 2.10 5.95
CA ILE A 31 -0.19 3.20 5.91
C ILE A 31 -1.41 2.70 5.15
N TYR A 32 -2.48 2.37 5.87
CA TYR A 32 -3.76 2.00 5.28
C TYR A 32 -4.55 3.24 4.90
N PHE A 33 -5.00 3.36 3.65
CA PHE A 33 -5.79 4.49 3.21
C PHE A 33 -6.65 4.14 1.98
N ARG A 34 -7.58 5.02 1.65
CA ARG A 34 -8.43 4.97 0.45
C ARG A 34 -8.11 6.12 -0.48
N ALA A 35 -8.63 6.07 -1.70
CA ALA A 35 -8.44 7.14 -2.68
C ALA A 35 -8.94 8.50 -2.18
N GLY A 36 -10.07 8.53 -1.46
CA GLY A 36 -10.61 9.77 -0.87
C GLY A 36 -9.82 10.31 0.32
N ASP A 37 -8.85 9.56 0.84
CA ASP A 37 -8.02 9.97 1.96
C ASP A 37 -6.71 10.65 1.48
N VAL A 38 -6.52 10.77 0.16
CA VAL A 38 -5.39 11.44 -0.48
C VAL A 38 -5.71 12.91 -0.68
N ASP A 39 -4.94 13.77 -0.02
CA ASP A 39 -4.97 15.21 -0.20
C ASP A 39 -3.93 15.61 -1.26
N GLN A 40 -4.42 15.83 -2.49
CA GLN A 40 -3.56 16.19 -3.62
C GLN A 40 -3.05 17.62 -3.53
N GLU A 41 -3.77 18.53 -2.85
CA GLU A 41 -3.37 19.94 -2.71
C GLU A 41 -2.19 20.07 -1.75
N ASN A 42 -2.28 19.39 -0.60
CA ASN A 42 -1.24 19.42 0.44
C ASN A 42 -0.19 18.33 0.29
N HIS A 43 -0.34 17.42 -0.68
CA HIS A 43 0.53 16.27 -0.93
C HIS A 43 0.65 15.34 0.29
N LYS A 44 -0.49 15.06 0.93
CA LYS A 44 -0.59 14.25 2.15
C LYS A 44 -1.56 13.08 2.00
N ILE A 45 -1.42 12.11 2.88
CA ILE A 45 -2.36 11.00 3.06
C ILE A 45 -2.86 11.03 4.50
N ASN A 46 -4.18 11.05 4.64
CA ASN A 46 -4.89 10.91 5.92
C ASN A 46 -5.21 9.42 6.14
N GLY A 47 -4.18 8.65 6.50
CA GLY A 47 -4.25 7.21 6.61
C GLY A 47 -4.43 6.69 8.03
N LYS A 48 -4.32 5.37 8.17
CA LYS A 48 -4.28 4.67 9.44
C LYS A 48 -3.03 3.79 9.51
N ILE A 49 -2.38 3.75 10.66
CA ILE A 49 -1.27 2.84 10.96
C ILE A 49 -1.70 1.87 12.06
N PHE A 50 -1.19 0.64 12.03
CA PHE A 50 -1.47 -0.36 13.06
C PHE A 50 -0.36 -0.35 14.12
N ILE A 51 -0.66 0.14 15.32
CA ILE A 51 0.27 0.27 16.46
C ILE A 51 -0.42 -0.28 17.70
N ASP A 52 0.31 -1.06 18.51
CA ASP A 52 -0.17 -1.60 19.78
C ASP A 52 -1.55 -2.26 19.72
N ASN A 53 -1.75 -3.01 18.64
CA ASN A 53 -2.97 -3.76 18.35
C ASN A 53 -4.20 -2.89 17.98
N GLU A 54 -4.01 -1.61 17.70
CA GLU A 54 -5.03 -0.64 17.34
C GLU A 54 -4.71 0.10 16.03
N TRP A 55 -5.75 0.65 15.38
CA TRP A 55 -5.58 1.49 14.20
C TRP A 55 -5.60 2.96 14.61
N VAL A 56 -4.48 3.64 14.44
CA VAL A 56 -4.29 5.04 14.78
C VAL A 56 -4.33 5.88 13.51
N ASP A 57 -5.10 6.97 13.53
CA ASP A 57 -5.14 7.94 12.42
C ASP A 57 -3.82 8.71 12.32
N VAL A 58 -3.31 8.85 11.10
CA VAL A 58 -2.02 9.50 10.82
C VAL A 58 -2.12 10.36 9.57
N VAL A 59 -1.38 11.47 9.58
CA VAL A 59 -1.14 12.30 8.40
C VAL A 59 0.30 12.12 7.98
N THR A 60 0.53 11.55 6.80
CA THR A 60 1.88 11.30 6.28
C THR A 60 2.05 11.84 4.85
N ASN A 61 3.31 11.95 4.41
CA ASN A 61 3.64 12.19 3.01
C ASN A 61 3.25 10.97 2.16
N ILE A 62 3.19 11.15 0.84
CA ILE A 62 2.93 10.04 -0.08
C ILE A 62 4.07 9.01 0.01
N PRO A 63 3.79 7.75 0.40
CA PRO A 63 4.82 6.72 0.48
C PRO A 63 5.44 6.43 -0.88
N LYS A 64 6.74 6.10 -0.89
CA LYS A 64 7.46 5.78 -2.14
C LYS A 64 6.90 4.57 -2.86
N VAL A 65 6.30 3.63 -2.11
CA VAL A 65 5.71 2.40 -2.63
C VAL A 65 4.30 2.27 -2.09
N ILE A 66 3.35 1.99 -2.98
CA ILE A 66 1.94 1.83 -2.63
C ILE A 66 1.42 0.53 -3.24
N ASP A 67 0.94 -0.37 -2.40
CA ASP A 67 0.24 -1.57 -2.82
C ASP A 67 -1.22 -1.26 -3.15
N VAL A 68 -1.59 -1.44 -4.42
CA VAL A 68 -2.90 -1.06 -4.94
C VAL A 68 -3.73 -2.30 -5.22
N TYR A 69 -4.87 -2.41 -4.53
CA TYR A 69 -5.87 -3.42 -4.85
C TYR A 69 -6.53 -3.11 -6.22
N THR A 70 -7.18 -4.06 -6.88
CA THR A 70 -7.71 -3.86 -8.25
C THR A 70 -8.96 -2.95 -8.31
N PHE A 71 -9.71 -2.82 -7.23
CA PHE A 71 -11.00 -2.09 -7.22
C PHE A 71 -10.93 -0.55 -7.10
N PRO A 72 -9.95 0.08 -6.44
CA PRO A 72 -9.76 1.54 -6.41
C PRO A 72 -9.53 2.22 -7.78
N LEU A 73 -9.40 1.46 -8.87
CA LEU A 73 -9.22 1.98 -10.24
C LEU A 73 -10.38 2.88 -10.74
N LYS A 74 -11.50 2.93 -10.01
CA LYS A 74 -12.60 3.88 -10.29
C LYS A 74 -12.21 5.34 -10.03
N SER A 75 -11.26 5.59 -9.11
CA SER A 75 -10.73 6.94 -8.82
C SER A 75 -9.54 7.25 -9.72
N ARG A 76 -9.79 7.41 -11.03
CA ARG A 76 -8.73 7.53 -12.05
C ARG A 76 -7.77 8.69 -11.79
N GLU A 77 -8.29 9.82 -11.31
CA GLU A 77 -7.50 11.01 -10.99
C GLU A 77 -6.52 10.74 -9.86
N THR A 78 -6.99 10.26 -8.71
CA THR A 78 -6.14 9.91 -7.57
C THR A 78 -5.11 8.86 -7.96
N ILE A 79 -5.48 7.83 -8.73
CA ILE A 79 -4.56 6.78 -9.17
C ILE A 79 -3.51 7.36 -10.13
N ALA A 80 -3.88 8.28 -11.02
CA ALA A 80 -2.93 8.95 -11.90
C ALA A 80 -1.95 9.82 -11.10
N TYR A 81 -2.47 10.60 -10.17
CA TYR A 81 -1.68 11.41 -9.24
C TYR A 81 -0.69 10.54 -8.45
N LEU A 82 -1.14 9.45 -7.84
CA LEU A 82 -0.27 8.55 -7.09
C LEU A 82 0.76 7.84 -7.99
N ASN A 83 0.43 7.47 -9.23
CA ASN A 83 1.41 6.90 -10.18
C ASN A 83 2.55 7.88 -10.50
N ASN A 84 2.29 9.19 -10.49
CA ASN A 84 3.31 10.20 -10.76
C ASN A 84 4.24 10.45 -9.56
N HIS A 85 3.79 10.13 -8.35
CA HIS A 85 4.50 10.45 -7.10
C HIS A 85 4.96 9.23 -6.30
N SER A 86 4.58 8.02 -6.72
CA SER A 86 4.90 6.77 -6.02
C SER A 86 4.94 5.56 -6.96
N LEU A 87 5.62 4.51 -6.52
CA LEU A 87 5.64 3.22 -7.22
C LEU A 87 4.40 2.40 -6.82
N LEU A 88 3.43 2.29 -7.74
CA LEU A 88 2.25 1.45 -7.54
C LEU A 88 2.53 0.00 -7.93
N THR A 89 2.16 -0.96 -7.06
CA THR A 89 2.33 -2.40 -7.36
C THR A 89 1.41 -2.89 -8.48
N ASN A 90 0.30 -2.17 -8.69
CA ASN A 90 -0.70 -2.46 -9.71
C ASN A 90 -1.31 -1.15 -10.23
N SER A 91 -0.95 -0.76 -11.44
CA SER A 91 -1.45 0.49 -12.06
C SER A 91 -2.68 0.27 -12.95
N GLY A 92 -3.31 -0.92 -12.93
CA GLY A 92 -4.47 -1.25 -13.77
C GLY A 92 -4.19 -1.47 -15.26
N LYS A 93 -3.12 -0.84 -15.80
CA LYS A 93 -2.62 -1.07 -17.18
C LYS A 93 -1.39 -1.99 -17.23
N ASN A 94 -0.60 -2.03 -16.16
CA ASN A 94 0.56 -2.87 -15.99
C ASN A 94 0.51 -3.48 -14.58
N ILE A 95 0.33 -4.80 -14.52
CA ILE A 95 0.61 -5.56 -13.30
C ILE A 95 2.13 -5.74 -13.28
N MET A 96 2.84 -5.04 -12.40
CA MET A 96 4.26 -5.30 -12.25
C MET A 96 4.46 -6.74 -11.77
N ASN A 97 5.20 -7.52 -12.56
CA ASN A 97 5.60 -8.85 -12.18
C ASN A 97 6.67 -8.79 -11.06
N LYS A 98 6.67 -9.80 -10.20
CA LYS A 98 7.50 -9.87 -8.96
C LYS A 98 8.98 -9.57 -9.22
N SER A 99 9.51 -10.07 -10.32
CA SER A 99 10.91 -9.86 -10.73
C SER A 99 11.24 -8.40 -11.05
N THR A 100 10.32 -7.67 -11.69
CA THR A 100 10.51 -6.23 -11.98
C THR A 100 10.37 -5.39 -10.73
N LEU A 101 9.44 -5.74 -9.83
CA LEU A 101 9.30 -5.11 -8.53
C LEU A 101 10.58 -5.29 -7.70
N GLN A 102 11.13 -6.50 -7.64
CA GLN A 102 12.40 -6.79 -6.93
C GLN A 102 13.59 -6.01 -7.50
N LYS A 103 13.70 -5.90 -8.84
CA LYS A 103 14.77 -5.11 -9.48
C LYS A 103 14.64 -3.61 -9.24
N LYS A 104 13.42 -3.08 -9.15
CA LYS A 104 13.19 -1.64 -8.86
C LYS A 104 13.39 -1.29 -7.38
N LEU A 105 13.14 -2.23 -6.49
CA LEU A 105 13.34 -2.09 -5.05
C LEU A 105 14.77 -2.44 -4.59
N ASN A 106 15.75 -2.45 -5.50
CA ASN A 106 17.17 -2.76 -5.29
C ASN A 106 17.59 -2.80 -3.80
N ASN A 107 17.74 -4.03 -3.28
CA ASN A 107 18.20 -4.42 -1.93
C ASN A 107 17.19 -4.46 -0.76
N ASP A 108 15.94 -4.01 -0.90
CA ASP A 108 14.94 -4.16 0.16
C ASP A 108 14.13 -5.46 -0.02
N LEU A 109 14.78 -6.60 0.28
CA LEU A 109 14.23 -7.97 0.18
C LEU A 109 12.86 -8.14 0.86
N ASP A 110 12.57 -7.35 1.91
CA ASP A 110 11.41 -7.50 2.77
C ASP A 110 10.08 -7.04 2.18
N VAL A 111 10.10 -6.05 1.29
CA VAL A 111 8.89 -5.43 0.71
C VAL A 111 8.23 -6.35 -0.32
N SER A 112 9.03 -7.16 -1.03
CA SER A 112 8.55 -8.08 -2.07
C SER A 112 7.72 -9.25 -1.53
N LEU A 113 7.94 -9.64 -0.27
CA LEU A 113 7.20 -10.71 0.39
C LEU A 113 5.79 -10.25 0.80
N ILE A 114 5.67 -9.00 1.26
CA ILE A 114 4.41 -8.38 1.70
C ILE A 114 3.45 -8.20 0.51
N ILE A 115 3.98 -7.80 -0.64
CA ILE A 115 3.19 -7.53 -1.85
C ILE A 115 2.87 -8.82 -2.62
N GLY A 116 3.72 -9.85 -2.55
CA GLY A 116 3.53 -11.10 -3.28
C GLY A 116 2.41 -12.01 -2.74
N HIS A 117 2.11 -11.95 -1.44
CA HIS A 117 1.08 -12.81 -0.81
C HIS A 117 -0.36 -12.37 -1.08
N THR A 118 -0.60 -11.19 -1.64
CA THR A 118 -1.97 -10.73 -1.94
C THR A 118 -2.53 -11.29 -3.25
N LYS A 119 -1.73 -12.00 -4.07
CA LYS A 119 -2.18 -12.58 -5.36
C LYS A 119 -2.02 -14.09 -5.52
N TRP A 120 -1.29 -14.80 -4.65
CA TRP A 120 -1.20 -16.26 -4.69
C TRP A 120 -1.03 -16.82 -3.27
N GLY A 121 -2.09 -17.43 -2.72
CA GLY A 121 -1.98 -18.21 -1.48
C GLY A 121 -3.08 -18.02 -0.43
N PHE A 122 -4.36 -18.18 -0.81
CA PHE A 122 -5.41 -18.72 0.07
C PHE A 122 -6.42 -19.49 -0.80
N LEU A 123 -5.92 -20.53 -1.46
CA LEU A 123 -6.70 -21.67 -1.92
C LEU A 123 -6.02 -22.89 -1.30
N TYR A 124 -6.32 -23.14 -0.03
CA TYR A 124 -6.40 -24.45 0.61
C TYR A 124 -7.25 -24.28 1.87
#